data_AF-A0A355SUB6-F1
#
_entry.id   AF-A0A355SUB6-F1
#
_cell.length_a   1.000
_cell.length_b   1.000
_cell.length_c   1.000
_cell.angle_alpha   90.00
_cell.angle_beta   90.00
_cell.angle_gamma   90.00
#
_symmetry.space_group_name_H-M   'P 1'
#
loop_
_entity.id
_entity.type
_entity.pdbx_description
1 polymer ?
#
loop_
_entity_poly.entity_id
_entity_poly.type
_entity_poly.pdbx_seq_one_letter_code
_entity_poly.pdbx_strand_id
1 'polypeptide(L)'
;MLLFLLGGAGVLASFWFLSQLGPKKVDYQALATRVEIPPEVLALHEQSIESEAQFDEGAVMRSPTAEDLELLKRALDQQTEYVEALPGFDSEAVRRREDLDQRYQDLQGGLLKAAVNALQAEAQTLAIAKAFEAARGKYKEAFALQKSINEKYPLSASYNLSRVTRLQRHARHFAAEPLLERSLALENQADVCIAREDWGQAEALLGQSIALQDRLNREYRSSSQASVSRFERLNVKQAGVQTGQYQLEIEQVSDQADARFADGEALLAASLYQEA
;
A
#
# COMPACT_ATOMS: atom_id res chain seq x y z
N MET A 1 -34.95 68.23 7.31
CA MET A 1 -33.86 67.70 8.16
C MET A 1 -34.32 67.12 9.50
N LEU A 2 -35.53 67.44 10.01
CA LEU A 2 -36.05 66.91 11.29
C LEU A 2 -36.59 65.46 11.22
N LEU A 3 -37.10 65.02 10.05
CA LEU A 3 -37.67 63.68 9.87
C LEU A 3 -36.63 62.54 9.88
N PHE A 4 -35.39 62.81 9.44
CA PHE A 4 -34.30 61.82 9.48
C PHE A 4 -33.74 61.62 10.89
N LEU A 5 -33.76 62.65 11.74
CA LEU A 5 -33.31 62.54 13.14
C LEU A 5 -34.31 61.77 14.02
N LEU A 6 -35.62 61.91 13.77
CA LEU A 6 -36.67 61.16 14.46
C LEU A 6 -36.67 59.66 14.09
N GLY A 7 -36.37 59.32 12.82
CA GLY A 7 -36.22 57.93 12.39
C GLY A 7 -35.01 57.23 13.03
N GLY A 8 -33.88 57.93 13.15
CA GLY A 8 -32.67 57.39 13.78
C GLY A 8 -32.84 57.08 15.27
N ALA A 9 -33.56 57.95 16.01
CA ALA A 9 -33.87 57.72 17.41
C ALA A 9 -34.79 56.50 17.61
N GLY A 10 -35.76 56.31 16.71
CA GLY A 10 -36.66 55.14 16.74
C GLY A 10 -35.92 53.82 16.51
N VAL A 11 -34.97 53.78 15.58
CA VAL A 11 -34.16 52.57 15.31
C VAL A 11 -33.26 52.23 16.49
N LEU A 12 -32.63 53.24 17.12
CA LEU A 12 -31.78 53.02 18.29
C LEU A 12 -32.58 52.57 19.52
N ALA A 13 -33.76 53.15 19.75
CA ALA A 13 -34.66 52.70 20.81
C ALA A 13 -35.17 51.27 20.57
N SER A 14 -35.43 50.90 19.31
CA SER A 14 -35.83 49.54 18.92
C SER A 14 -34.70 48.53 19.17
N PHE A 15 -33.45 48.89 18.83
CA PHE A 15 -32.28 48.05 19.10
C PHE A 15 -32.00 47.91 20.60
N TRP A 16 -32.20 48.98 21.38
CA TRP A 16 -32.07 48.93 22.84
C TRP A 16 -33.17 48.09 23.49
N PHE A 17 -34.40 48.13 22.98
CA PHE A 17 -35.49 47.29 23.44
C PHE A 17 -35.28 45.81 23.07
N LEU A 18 -34.80 45.53 21.85
CA LEU A 18 -34.45 44.18 21.41
C LEU A 18 -33.23 43.61 22.16
N SER A 19 -32.28 44.46 22.58
CA SER A 19 -31.14 43.99 23.38
C SER A 19 -31.54 43.63 24.82
N GLN A 20 -32.63 44.21 25.35
CA GLN A 20 -33.25 43.75 26.60
C GLN A 20 -34.07 42.46 26.44
N LEU A 21 -34.50 42.15 25.21
CA LEU A 21 -35.09 40.86 24.82
C LEU A 21 -34.03 39.84 24.37
N GLY A 22 -32.79 39.99 24.85
CA GLY A 22 -31.76 38.97 24.72
C GLY A 22 -32.27 37.61 25.24
N PRO A 23 -31.71 36.48 24.76
CA PRO A 23 -32.17 35.16 25.13
C PRO A 23 -32.23 35.09 26.66
N LYS A 24 -33.43 34.84 27.20
CA LYS A 24 -33.61 34.66 28.64
C LYS A 24 -32.56 33.64 29.07
N LYS A 25 -31.79 33.96 30.12
CA LYS A 25 -30.89 32.97 30.73
C LYS A 25 -31.78 31.79 31.10
N VAL A 26 -31.67 30.72 30.33
CA VAL A 26 -32.32 29.47 30.64
C VAL A 26 -31.66 29.04 31.94
N ASP A 27 -32.44 29.05 33.01
CA ASP A 27 -31.96 28.57 34.29
C ASP A 27 -31.87 27.05 34.19
N TYR A 28 -30.71 26.56 33.74
CA TYR A 28 -30.45 25.12 33.61
C TYR A 28 -30.58 24.40 34.96
N GLN A 29 -30.53 25.13 36.09
CA GLN A 29 -30.81 24.59 37.42
C GLN A 29 -32.31 24.33 37.65
N ALA A 30 -33.21 25.09 37.00
CA ALA A 30 -34.66 24.87 37.08
C ALA A 30 -35.14 23.74 36.13
N LEU A 31 -34.36 23.42 35.09
CA LEU A 31 -34.57 22.26 34.21
C LEU A 31 -33.88 20.98 34.72
N ALA A 32 -33.05 21.09 35.76
CA ALA A 32 -32.56 19.94 36.51
C ALA A 32 -33.71 19.36 37.34
N THR A 33 -34.69 18.78 36.65
CA THR A 33 -35.42 17.65 37.20
C THR A 33 -34.32 16.70 37.65
N ARG A 34 -34.25 16.40 38.95
CA ARG A 34 -33.29 15.47 39.52
C ARG A 34 -33.69 14.09 38.98
N VAL A 35 -33.38 13.83 37.71
CA VAL A 35 -33.64 12.55 37.08
C VAL A 35 -32.63 11.62 37.71
N GLU A 36 -33.09 10.87 38.70
CA GLU A 36 -32.29 9.84 39.34
C GLU A 36 -31.81 8.87 38.26
N ILE A 37 -30.50 8.74 38.12
CA ILE A 37 -29.90 7.79 37.19
C ILE A 37 -30.24 6.39 37.73
N PRO A 38 -30.83 5.49 36.91
CA PRO A 38 -31.16 4.15 37.37
C PRO A 38 -29.94 3.43 37.93
N PRO A 39 -30.09 2.59 38.98
CA PRO A 39 -28.97 1.88 39.59
C PRO A 39 -28.26 0.94 38.61
N GLU A 40 -29.00 0.39 37.64
CA GLU A 40 -28.44 -0.44 36.56
C GLU A 40 -27.49 0.35 35.65
N VAL A 41 -27.77 1.63 35.41
CA VAL A 41 -26.92 2.52 34.61
C VAL A 41 -25.67 2.90 35.39
N LEU A 42 -25.78 3.17 36.69
CA LEU A 42 -24.61 3.40 37.55
C LEU A 42 -23.71 2.16 37.64
N ALA A 43 -24.29 0.96 37.65
CA ALA A 43 -23.53 -0.28 37.63
C ALA A 43 -22.69 -0.45 36.35
N LEU A 44 -23.16 0.02 35.19
CA LEU A 44 -22.35 0.02 33.95
C LEU A 44 -21.07 0.86 34.11
N HIS A 45 -21.18 2.02 34.77
CA HIS A 45 -20.03 2.88 35.02
C HIS A 45 -19.02 2.22 35.97
N GLU A 46 -19.50 1.60 37.06
CA GLU A 46 -18.64 0.86 38.00
C GLU A 46 -17.93 -0.31 37.33
N GLN A 47 -18.66 -1.10 36.52
CA GLN A 47 -18.06 -2.24 35.79
C GLN A 47 -17.02 -1.79 34.75
N SER A 48 -17.25 -0.65 34.11
CA SER A 48 -16.30 -0.01 33.19
C SER A 48 -14.99 0.35 33.90
N ILE A 49 -15.08 0.94 35.11
CA ILE A 49 -13.92 1.26 35.94
C ILE A 49 -13.20 -0.01 36.39
N GLU A 50 -13.94 -1.03 36.83
CA GLU A 50 -13.36 -2.30 37.26
C GLU A 50 -12.60 -3.00 36.13
N SER A 51 -13.19 -3.05 34.92
CA SER A 51 -12.55 -3.64 33.75
C SER A 51 -11.28 -2.89 33.34
N GLU A 52 -11.28 -1.55 33.41
CA GLU A 52 -10.08 -0.74 33.17
C GLU A 52 -9.01 -0.99 34.24
N ALA A 53 -9.39 -1.08 35.51
CA ALA A 53 -8.46 -1.35 36.59
C ALA A 53 -7.79 -2.73 36.44
N GLN A 54 -8.55 -3.77 36.08
CA GLN A 54 -8.02 -5.10 35.78
C GLN A 54 -7.04 -5.08 34.61
N PHE A 55 -7.33 -4.28 33.57
CA PHE A 55 -6.40 -4.06 32.46
C PHE A 55 -5.09 -3.39 32.95
N ASP A 56 -5.21 -2.34 33.75
CA ASP A 56 -4.06 -1.55 34.24
C ASP A 56 -3.13 -2.38 35.14
N GLU A 57 -3.69 -3.21 36.02
CA GLU A 57 -2.91 -4.14 36.84
C GLU A 57 -2.04 -5.08 35.99
N GLY A 58 -2.60 -5.61 34.90
CA GLY A 58 -1.86 -6.44 33.95
C GLY A 58 -0.79 -5.66 33.18
N ALA A 59 -1.14 -4.45 32.74
CA ALA A 59 -0.27 -3.58 31.94
C ALA A 59 0.94 -3.03 32.71
N VAL A 60 0.86 -2.95 34.05
CA VAL A 60 2.01 -2.58 34.90
C VAL A 60 3.13 -3.62 34.84
N MET A 61 2.78 -4.90 34.75
CA MET A 61 3.74 -6.01 34.86
C MET A 61 4.40 -6.37 33.53
N ARG A 62 3.73 -6.11 32.41
CA ARG A 62 4.19 -6.47 31.06
C ARG A 62 3.47 -5.64 30.01
N SER A 63 4.02 -5.63 28.79
CA SER A 63 3.30 -5.06 27.65
C SER A 63 1.94 -5.76 27.44
N PRO A 64 0.87 -5.00 27.15
CA PRO A 64 -0.45 -5.56 26.88
C PRO A 64 -0.44 -6.57 25.72
N THR A 65 -1.19 -7.64 25.87
CA THR A 65 -1.48 -8.65 24.82
C THR A 65 -2.87 -8.41 24.25
N ALA A 66 -3.22 -9.15 23.19
CA ALA A 66 -4.57 -9.08 22.62
C ALA A 66 -5.66 -9.45 23.64
N GLU A 67 -5.38 -10.42 24.52
CA GLU A 67 -6.33 -10.85 25.57
C GLU A 67 -6.55 -9.75 26.61
N ASP A 68 -5.51 -9.00 26.99
CA ASP A 68 -5.68 -7.88 27.93
C ASP A 68 -6.50 -6.76 27.32
N LEU A 69 -6.36 -6.52 26.01
CA LEU A 69 -7.15 -5.49 25.32
C LEU A 69 -8.65 -5.80 25.26
N GLU A 70 -9.07 -7.05 25.49
CA GLU A 70 -10.49 -7.38 25.67
C GLU A 70 -11.06 -6.78 26.96
N LEU A 71 -10.26 -6.62 28.01
CA LEU A 71 -10.67 -5.92 29.24
C LEU A 71 -10.87 -4.42 28.97
N LEU A 72 -9.94 -3.81 28.24
CA LEU A 72 -10.06 -2.39 27.86
C LEU A 72 -11.22 -2.17 26.88
N LYS A 73 -11.47 -3.11 25.96
CA LYS A 73 -12.63 -3.07 25.07
C LYS A 73 -13.94 -3.18 25.85
N ARG A 74 -14.01 -4.09 26.82
CA ARG A 74 -15.16 -4.21 27.72
C ARG A 74 -15.42 -2.92 28.50
N ALA A 75 -14.36 -2.31 29.05
CA ALA A 75 -14.46 -1.02 29.73
C ALA A 75 -15.04 0.07 28.81
N LEU A 76 -14.57 0.14 27.57
CA LEU A 76 -15.07 1.08 26.56
C LEU A 76 -16.54 0.82 26.20
N ASP A 77 -16.94 -0.44 26.01
CA ASP A 77 -18.31 -0.81 25.67
C ASP A 77 -19.27 -0.46 26.81
N GLN A 78 -18.92 -0.82 28.05
CA GLN A 78 -19.67 -0.46 29.25
C GLN A 78 -19.77 1.06 29.46
N GLN A 79 -18.67 1.80 29.23
CA GLN A 79 -18.70 3.26 29.29
C GLN A 79 -19.59 3.85 28.19
N THR A 80 -19.60 3.26 27.00
CA THR A 80 -20.44 3.70 25.88
C THR A 80 -21.91 3.51 26.21
N GLU A 81 -22.29 2.32 26.70
CA GLU A 81 -23.65 2.03 27.15
C GLU A 81 -24.08 2.94 28.30
N TYR A 82 -23.19 3.22 29.26
CA TYR A 82 -23.44 4.19 30.32
C TYR A 82 -23.77 5.57 29.76
N VAL A 83 -22.93 6.11 28.87
CA VAL A 83 -23.13 7.44 28.26
C VAL A 83 -24.43 7.49 27.45
N GLU A 84 -24.76 6.43 26.72
CA GLU A 84 -25.99 6.35 25.92
C GLU A 84 -27.27 6.25 26.76
N ALA A 85 -27.18 5.64 27.95
CA ALA A 85 -28.31 5.47 28.87
C ALA A 85 -28.55 6.69 29.78
N LEU A 86 -27.68 7.70 29.77
CA LEU A 86 -27.84 8.89 30.60
C LEU A 86 -29.06 9.73 30.15
N PRO A 87 -29.89 10.23 31.10
CA PRO A 87 -31.06 11.04 30.78
C PRO A 87 -30.71 12.47 30.31
N GLY A 88 -29.44 12.84 30.32
CA GLY A 88 -28.93 14.15 29.93
C GLY A 88 -27.47 14.10 29.51
N PHE A 89 -26.96 15.22 29.04
CA PHE A 89 -25.55 15.34 28.62
C PHE A 89 -24.63 15.46 29.84
N ASP A 90 -23.69 14.52 29.95
CA ASP A 90 -22.60 14.55 30.92
C ASP A 90 -21.26 14.68 30.17
N SER A 91 -20.62 15.83 30.31
CA SER A 91 -19.37 16.14 29.62
C SER A 91 -18.17 15.32 30.12
N GLU A 92 -18.19 14.88 31.37
CA GLU A 92 -17.12 14.08 31.97
C GLU A 92 -17.25 12.63 31.50
N ALA A 93 -18.46 12.08 31.53
CA ALA A 93 -18.72 10.73 31.04
C ALA A 93 -18.38 10.57 29.55
N VAL A 94 -18.71 11.58 28.73
CA VAL A 94 -18.37 11.61 27.30
C VAL A 94 -16.86 11.70 27.09
N ARG A 95 -16.16 12.60 27.81
CA ARG A 95 -14.70 12.72 27.70
C ARG A 95 -14.01 11.41 28.06
N ARG A 96 -14.42 10.76 29.15
CA ARG A 96 -13.84 9.48 29.56
C ARG A 96 -14.03 8.40 28.48
N ARG A 97 -15.20 8.34 27.85
CA ARG A 97 -15.44 7.41 26.73
C ARG A 97 -14.49 7.68 25.56
N GLU A 98 -14.28 8.95 25.20
CA GLU A 98 -13.36 9.35 24.13
C GLU A 98 -11.91 9.00 24.48
N ASP A 99 -11.49 9.23 25.72
CA ASP A 99 -10.15 8.86 26.20
C ASP A 99 -9.94 7.34 26.16
N LEU A 100 -10.93 6.55 26.59
CA LEU A 100 -10.89 5.08 26.49
C LEU A 100 -10.83 4.60 25.05
N ASP A 101 -11.62 5.20 24.14
CA ASP A 101 -11.62 4.82 22.73
C ASP A 101 -10.26 5.11 22.09
N GLN A 102 -9.73 6.31 22.30
CA GLN A 102 -8.39 6.67 21.85
C GLN A 102 -7.33 5.69 22.38
N ARG A 103 -7.35 5.41 23.69
CA ARG A 103 -6.41 4.49 24.35
C ARG A 103 -6.50 3.07 23.77
N TYR A 104 -7.71 2.56 23.59
CA TYR A 104 -7.96 1.25 22.99
C TYR A 104 -7.42 1.16 21.56
N GLN A 105 -7.74 2.16 20.72
CA GLN A 105 -7.29 2.20 19.33
C GLN A 105 -5.76 2.35 19.24
N ASP A 106 -5.14 3.14 20.10
CA ASP A 106 -3.69 3.28 20.16
C ASP A 106 -2.99 1.95 20.45
N LEU A 107 -3.46 1.24 21.46
CA LEU A 107 -2.89 -0.04 21.87
C LEU A 107 -3.12 -1.15 20.82
N GLN A 108 -4.34 -1.29 20.30
CA GLN A 108 -4.63 -2.25 19.23
C GLN A 108 -3.82 -1.96 17.97
N GLY A 109 -3.78 -0.69 17.55
CA GLY A 109 -2.96 -0.27 16.42
C GLY A 109 -1.48 -0.53 16.66
N GLY A 110 -1.00 -0.34 17.89
CA GLY A 110 0.38 -0.64 18.32
C GLY A 110 0.74 -2.12 18.17
N LEU A 111 -0.11 -3.04 18.64
CA LEU A 111 0.10 -4.49 18.49
C LEU A 111 0.17 -4.90 17.01
N LEU A 112 -0.79 -4.45 16.21
CA LEU A 112 -0.78 -4.74 14.78
C LEU A 112 0.43 -4.12 14.07
N LYS A 113 0.85 -2.92 14.47
CA LYS A 113 2.05 -2.27 13.93
C LYS A 113 3.31 -3.08 14.23
N ALA A 114 3.41 -3.70 15.40
CA ALA A 114 4.51 -4.62 15.73
C ALA A 114 4.50 -5.84 14.80
N ALA A 115 3.34 -6.44 14.53
CA ALA A 115 3.20 -7.54 13.56
C ALA A 115 3.59 -7.11 12.13
N VAL A 116 3.17 -5.92 11.68
CA VAL A 116 3.59 -5.34 10.39
C VAL A 116 5.13 -5.21 10.35
N ASN A 117 5.76 -4.73 11.42
CA ASN A 117 7.23 -4.61 11.48
C ASN A 117 7.91 -5.99 11.36
N ALA A 118 7.41 -7.00 12.06
CA ALA A 118 7.96 -8.36 12.03
C ALA A 118 7.87 -8.96 10.62
N LEU A 119 6.71 -8.84 9.96
CA LEU A 119 6.52 -9.29 8.58
C LEU A 119 7.47 -8.59 7.60
N GLN A 120 7.71 -7.29 7.78
CA GLN A 120 8.67 -6.56 6.94
C GLN A 120 10.10 -7.05 7.15
N ALA A 121 10.50 -7.32 8.39
CA ALA A 121 11.83 -7.86 8.70
C ALA A 121 12.01 -9.25 8.08
N GLU A 122 11.02 -10.13 8.22
CA GLU A 122 11.04 -11.47 7.59
C GLU A 122 11.10 -11.38 6.06
N ALA A 123 10.33 -10.47 5.47
CA ALA A 123 10.37 -10.23 4.03
C ALA A 123 11.76 -9.79 3.54
N GLN A 124 12.46 -8.95 4.31
CA GLN A 124 13.82 -8.53 4.00
C GLN A 124 14.81 -9.70 4.07
N THR A 125 14.70 -10.56 5.08
CA THR A 125 15.52 -11.77 5.18
C THR A 125 15.29 -12.70 4.00
N LEU A 126 14.03 -12.91 3.60
CA LEU A 126 13.67 -13.73 2.43
C LEU A 126 14.20 -13.11 1.13
N ALA A 127 14.14 -11.79 0.99
CA ALA A 127 14.69 -11.09 -0.16
C ALA A 127 16.21 -11.24 -0.29
N ILE A 128 16.95 -11.17 0.82
CA ILE A 128 18.40 -11.43 0.86
C ILE A 128 18.71 -12.86 0.41
N ALA A 129 17.88 -13.82 0.83
CA ALA A 129 17.96 -15.21 0.38
C ALA A 129 17.43 -15.46 -1.04
N LYS A 130 17.08 -14.40 -1.80
CA LYS A 130 16.46 -14.46 -3.13
C LYS A 130 15.13 -15.23 -3.21
N ALA A 131 14.47 -15.45 -2.07
CA ALA A 131 13.15 -16.05 -2.00
C ALA A 131 12.06 -14.99 -2.29
N PHE A 132 12.08 -14.39 -3.48
CA PHE A 132 11.30 -13.19 -3.80
C PHE A 132 9.78 -13.37 -3.71
N GLU A 133 9.24 -14.53 -4.12
CA GLU A 133 7.79 -14.79 -3.97
C GLU A 133 7.38 -14.91 -2.50
N ALA A 134 8.22 -15.51 -1.65
CA ALA A 134 7.98 -15.57 -0.22
C ALA A 134 8.07 -14.18 0.42
N ALA A 135 9.09 -13.39 0.06
CA ALA A 135 9.23 -12.00 0.49
C ALA A 135 8.01 -11.14 0.09
N ARG A 136 7.54 -11.30 -1.16
CA ARG A 136 6.32 -10.67 -1.66
C ARG A 136 5.09 -11.05 -0.83
N GLY A 137 4.95 -12.32 -0.48
CA GLY A 137 3.87 -12.81 0.39
C GLY A 137 3.82 -12.03 1.70
N LYS A 138 4.96 -11.93 2.39
CA LYS A 138 5.09 -11.19 3.65
C LYS A 138 4.78 -9.70 3.52
N TYR A 139 5.20 -9.04 2.43
CA TYR A 139 4.79 -7.65 2.18
C TYR A 139 3.29 -7.48 1.90
N LYS A 140 2.63 -8.46 1.28
CA LYS A 140 1.16 -8.45 1.10
C LYS A 140 0.42 -8.61 2.42
N GLU A 141 0.87 -9.50 3.30
CA GLU A 141 0.33 -9.67 4.65
C GLU A 141 0.50 -8.37 5.46
N ALA A 142 1.71 -7.78 5.45
CA ALA A 142 1.99 -6.51 6.10
C ALA A 142 1.10 -5.37 5.57
N PHE A 143 0.86 -5.33 4.25
CA PHE A 143 -0.06 -4.39 3.61
C PHE A 143 -1.49 -4.56 4.14
N ALA A 144 -1.99 -5.80 4.21
CA ALA A 144 -3.35 -6.08 4.68
C ALA A 144 -3.53 -5.66 6.15
N LEU A 145 -2.54 -5.94 7.00
CA LEU A 145 -2.57 -5.52 8.40
C LEU A 145 -2.53 -3.99 8.54
N GLN A 146 -1.63 -3.29 7.84
CA GLN A 146 -1.60 -1.83 7.91
C GLN A 146 -2.88 -1.19 7.37
N LYS A 147 -3.50 -1.78 6.34
CA LYS A 147 -4.82 -1.37 5.86
C LYS A 147 -5.88 -1.54 6.96
N SER A 148 -5.90 -2.70 7.64
CA SER A 148 -6.80 -2.94 8.76
C SER A 148 -6.59 -1.97 9.92
N ILE A 149 -5.35 -1.57 10.22
CA ILE A 149 -5.08 -0.53 11.23
C ILE A 149 -5.77 0.77 10.83
N ASN A 150 -5.56 1.20 9.58
CA ASN A 150 -6.11 2.47 9.11
C ASN A 150 -7.64 2.49 9.05
N GLU A 151 -8.27 1.33 8.81
CA GLU A 151 -9.72 1.20 8.71
C GLU A 151 -10.39 1.04 10.09
N LYS A 152 -9.82 0.20 10.98
CA LYS A 152 -10.45 -0.14 12.25
C LYS A 152 -10.01 0.73 13.41
N TYR A 153 -8.82 1.32 13.33
CA TYR A 153 -8.22 2.11 14.41
C TYR A 153 -7.75 3.47 13.87
N PRO A 154 -8.65 4.29 13.30
CA PRO A 154 -8.29 5.56 12.67
C PRO A 154 -7.73 6.59 13.64
N LEU A 155 -8.06 6.51 14.93
CA LEU A 155 -7.54 7.40 15.95
C LEU A 155 -6.13 7.01 16.42
N SER A 156 -5.69 5.78 16.12
CA SER A 156 -4.41 5.27 16.56
C SER A 156 -3.22 6.07 15.99
N ALA A 157 -2.19 6.30 16.80
CA ALA A 157 -0.87 6.76 16.36
C ALA A 157 -0.20 5.82 15.32
N SER A 158 -0.74 4.61 15.14
CA SER A 158 -0.29 3.65 14.12
C SER A 158 -0.96 3.83 12.76
N TYR A 159 -1.95 4.73 12.65
CA TYR A 159 -2.56 5.13 11.39
C TYR A 159 -1.51 5.69 10.43
N ASN A 160 -1.40 5.11 9.24
CA ASN A 160 -0.46 5.59 8.23
C ASN A 160 -0.84 5.17 6.80
N LEU A 161 -1.44 6.08 6.03
CA LEU A 161 -1.78 5.84 4.62
C LEU A 161 -0.54 5.69 3.72
N SER A 162 0.49 6.50 3.94
CA SER A 162 1.71 6.47 3.11
C SER A 162 2.42 5.10 3.18
N ARG A 163 2.36 4.46 4.35
CA ARG A 163 2.96 3.15 4.59
C ARG A 163 2.26 2.06 3.79
N VAL A 164 0.94 2.11 3.64
CA VAL A 164 0.17 1.17 2.79
C VAL A 164 0.70 1.20 1.36
N THR A 165 0.86 2.39 0.79
CA THR A 165 1.42 2.56 -0.57
C THR A 165 2.84 2.02 -0.68
N ARG A 166 3.69 2.28 0.32
CA ARG A 166 5.07 1.76 0.34
C ARG A 166 5.12 0.23 0.40
N LEU A 167 4.32 -0.40 1.27
CA LEU A 167 4.23 -1.87 1.38
C LEU A 167 3.76 -2.50 0.05
N GLN A 168 2.76 -1.91 -0.59
CA GLN A 168 2.28 -2.36 -1.90
C GLN A 168 3.36 -2.23 -2.98
N ARG A 169 4.13 -1.13 -2.98
CA ARG A 169 5.26 -0.94 -3.90
C ARG A 169 6.34 -2.01 -3.70
N HIS A 170 6.69 -2.33 -2.46
CA HIS A 170 7.63 -3.43 -2.17
C HIS A 170 7.12 -4.78 -2.70
N ALA A 171 5.85 -5.11 -2.46
CA ALA A 171 5.27 -6.35 -2.99
C ALA A 171 5.31 -6.42 -4.54
N ARG A 172 5.13 -5.28 -5.22
CA ARG A 172 5.27 -5.21 -6.69
C ARG A 172 6.72 -5.36 -7.15
N HIS A 173 7.67 -4.74 -6.44
CA HIS A 173 9.09 -4.86 -6.74
C HIS A 173 9.55 -6.32 -6.66
N PHE A 174 9.19 -7.06 -5.61
CA PHE A 174 9.56 -8.47 -5.49
C PHE A 174 8.83 -9.41 -6.46
N ALA A 175 7.72 -8.97 -7.05
CA ALA A 175 7.10 -9.69 -8.15
C ALA A 175 7.85 -9.50 -9.49
N ALA A 176 8.56 -8.37 -9.63
CA ALA A 176 9.31 -8.03 -10.84
C ALA A 176 10.71 -8.66 -10.86
N GLU A 177 11.35 -8.83 -9.70
CA GLU A 177 12.71 -9.38 -9.59
C GLU A 177 12.92 -10.73 -10.31
N PRO A 178 12.10 -11.77 -10.11
CA PRO A 178 12.28 -13.05 -10.80
C PRO A 178 12.21 -12.93 -12.33
N LEU A 179 11.39 -12.01 -12.84
CA LEU A 179 11.27 -11.76 -14.28
C LEU A 179 12.53 -11.09 -14.82
N LEU A 180 13.12 -10.17 -14.05
CA LEU A 180 14.37 -9.53 -14.41
C LEU A 180 15.52 -10.56 -14.39
N GLU A 181 15.65 -11.35 -13.32
CA GLU A 181 16.69 -12.38 -13.22
C GLU A 181 16.61 -13.36 -14.40
N ARG A 182 15.39 -13.80 -14.77
CA ARG A 182 15.20 -14.66 -15.94
C ARG A 182 15.56 -13.97 -17.26
N SER A 183 15.19 -12.70 -17.43
CA SER A 183 15.55 -11.92 -18.62
C SER A 183 17.07 -11.75 -18.76
N LEU A 184 17.78 -11.49 -17.66
CA LEU A 184 19.24 -11.40 -17.63
C LEU A 184 19.90 -12.76 -17.92
N ALA A 185 19.37 -13.85 -17.36
CA ALA A 185 19.89 -15.19 -17.63
C ALA A 185 19.78 -15.57 -19.11
N LEU A 186 18.66 -15.24 -19.76
CA LEU A 186 18.45 -15.44 -21.20
C LEU A 186 19.41 -14.58 -22.04
N GLU A 187 19.63 -13.33 -21.65
CA GLU A 187 20.59 -12.44 -22.33
C GLU A 187 22.02 -13.00 -22.25
N ASN A 188 22.43 -13.49 -21.08
CA ASN A 188 23.75 -14.11 -20.90
C ASN A 188 23.89 -15.42 -21.70
N GLN A 189 22.83 -16.23 -21.79
CA GLN A 189 22.84 -17.43 -22.62
C GLN A 189 22.97 -17.06 -24.10
N ALA A 190 22.27 -16.01 -24.54
CA ALA A 190 22.42 -15.50 -25.90
C ALA A 190 23.85 -15.05 -26.18
N ASP A 191 24.53 -14.40 -25.24
CA ASP A 191 25.95 -14.02 -25.38
C ASP A 191 26.87 -15.21 -25.61
N VAL A 192 26.59 -16.35 -24.96
CA VAL A 192 27.32 -17.59 -25.19
C VAL A 192 27.06 -18.15 -26.59
N CYS A 193 25.83 -18.09 -27.08
CA CYS A 193 25.49 -18.51 -28.45
C CYS A 193 26.14 -17.61 -29.50
N ILE A 194 26.12 -16.29 -29.29
CA ILE A 194 26.80 -15.30 -30.15
C ILE A 194 28.29 -15.60 -30.24
N ALA A 195 28.95 -15.87 -29.12
CA ALA A 195 30.37 -16.20 -29.09
C ALA A 195 30.71 -17.53 -29.82
N ARG A 196 29.71 -18.37 -30.08
CA ARG A 196 29.82 -19.62 -30.83
C ARG A 196 29.28 -19.51 -32.25
N GLU A 197 28.88 -18.29 -32.67
CA GLU A 197 28.27 -18.02 -33.97
C GLU A 197 26.96 -18.83 -34.20
N ASP A 198 26.31 -19.27 -33.11
CA ASP A 198 24.99 -19.88 -33.14
C ASP A 198 23.92 -18.77 -33.11
N TRP A 199 23.78 -18.09 -34.25
CA TRP A 199 22.93 -16.91 -34.38
C TRP A 199 21.45 -17.22 -34.19
N GLY A 200 20.97 -18.36 -34.71
CA GLY A 200 19.57 -18.76 -34.58
C GLY A 200 19.18 -18.99 -33.12
N GLN A 201 20.03 -19.65 -32.32
CA GLN A 201 19.76 -19.82 -30.90
C GLN A 201 19.91 -18.50 -30.12
N ALA A 202 20.90 -17.67 -30.46
CA ALA A 202 21.07 -16.35 -29.87
C ALA A 202 19.84 -15.45 -30.09
N GLU A 203 19.29 -15.44 -31.31
CA GLU A 203 18.10 -14.66 -31.65
C GLU A 203 16.89 -15.10 -30.81
N ALA A 204 16.64 -16.41 -30.73
CA ALA A 204 15.53 -16.97 -29.96
C ALA A 204 15.62 -16.61 -28.46
N LEU A 205 16.83 -16.66 -27.89
CA LEU A 205 17.08 -16.31 -26.48
C LEU A 205 16.91 -14.80 -26.23
N LEU A 206 17.41 -13.95 -27.14
CA LEU A 206 17.19 -12.50 -27.07
C LEU A 206 15.72 -12.13 -27.18
N GLY A 207 14.98 -12.75 -28.11
CA GLY A 207 13.54 -12.55 -28.25
C GLY A 207 12.77 -12.86 -26.96
N GLN A 208 13.12 -13.96 -26.27
CA GLN A 208 12.55 -14.26 -24.95
C GLN A 208 12.94 -13.23 -23.88
N SER A 209 14.20 -12.78 -23.87
CA SER A 209 14.67 -11.76 -22.94
C SER A 209 13.94 -10.42 -23.13
N ILE A 210 13.74 -10.01 -24.38
CA ILE A 210 13.01 -8.80 -24.79
C ILE A 210 11.55 -8.89 -24.37
N ALA A 211 10.88 -10.02 -24.61
CA ALA A 211 9.50 -10.22 -24.19
C ALA A 211 9.31 -10.08 -22.66
N LEU A 212 10.27 -10.60 -21.87
CA LEU A 212 10.26 -10.41 -20.42
C LEU A 212 10.50 -8.94 -20.02
N GLN A 213 11.40 -8.23 -20.69
CA GLN A 213 11.64 -6.81 -20.42
C GLN A 213 10.45 -5.92 -20.85
N ASP A 214 9.77 -6.23 -21.95
CA ASP A 214 8.51 -5.57 -22.34
C ASP A 214 7.44 -5.77 -21.28
N ARG A 215 7.28 -7.02 -20.82
CA ARG A 215 6.35 -7.34 -19.74
C ARG A 215 6.66 -6.54 -18.46
N LEU A 216 7.94 -6.47 -18.07
CA LEU A 216 8.39 -5.63 -16.95
C LEU A 216 8.02 -4.17 -17.16
N ASN A 217 8.26 -3.62 -18.35
CA ASN A 217 7.93 -2.25 -18.71
C ASN A 217 6.43 -1.98 -18.71
N ARG A 218 5.58 -2.97 -19.03
CA ARG A 218 4.12 -2.79 -19.10
C ARG A 218 3.43 -2.98 -17.76
N GLU A 219 3.76 -4.05 -17.04
CA GLU A 219 3.11 -4.48 -15.80
C GLU A 219 3.73 -3.82 -14.55
N TYR A 220 5.01 -3.46 -14.60
CA TYR A 220 5.79 -2.96 -13.46
C TYR A 220 6.44 -1.60 -13.73
N ARG A 221 5.77 -0.72 -14.48
CA ARG A 221 6.23 0.62 -14.93
C ARG A 221 6.95 1.47 -13.89
N SER A 222 6.52 1.41 -12.63
CA SER A 222 7.06 2.23 -11.53
C SER A 222 8.18 1.54 -10.74
N SER A 223 8.63 0.37 -11.19
CA SER A 223 9.70 -0.40 -10.56
C SER A 223 11.04 -0.08 -11.20
N SER A 224 12.14 -0.27 -10.48
CA SER A 224 13.50 -0.15 -11.03
C SER A 224 13.80 -1.20 -12.11
N GLN A 225 13.05 -2.30 -12.13
CA GLN A 225 13.18 -3.39 -13.11
C GLN A 225 12.59 -3.02 -14.48
N ALA A 226 11.68 -2.04 -14.54
CA ALA A 226 11.19 -1.49 -15.78
C ALA A 226 12.23 -0.51 -16.36
N SER A 227 12.85 -0.90 -17.46
CA SER A 227 13.90 -0.13 -18.13
C SER A 227 13.67 -0.10 -19.64
N VAL A 228 13.26 1.07 -20.14
CA VAL A 228 13.15 1.34 -21.58
C VAL A 228 14.54 1.30 -22.23
N SER A 229 15.55 1.87 -21.58
CA SER A 229 16.91 1.86 -22.12
C SER A 229 17.49 0.44 -22.26
N ARG A 230 17.22 -0.46 -21.31
CA ARG A 230 17.61 -1.87 -21.46
C ARG A 230 16.84 -2.55 -22.60
N PHE A 231 15.54 -2.30 -22.70
CA PHE A 231 14.71 -2.83 -23.78
C PHE A 231 15.29 -2.44 -25.16
N GLU A 232 15.63 -1.17 -25.36
CA GLU A 232 16.26 -0.71 -26.61
C GLU A 232 17.62 -1.36 -26.87
N ARG A 233 18.47 -1.48 -25.84
CA ARG A 233 19.76 -2.18 -25.99
C ARG A 233 19.59 -3.64 -26.42
N LEU A 234 18.59 -4.34 -25.88
CA LEU A 234 18.31 -5.72 -26.27
C LEU A 234 17.84 -5.80 -27.74
N ASN A 235 16.98 -4.88 -28.19
CA ASN A 235 16.54 -4.84 -29.59
C ASN A 235 17.71 -4.56 -30.55
N VAL A 236 18.59 -3.62 -30.22
CA VAL A 236 19.80 -3.35 -31.01
C VAL A 236 20.70 -4.58 -31.07
N LYS A 237 20.88 -5.27 -29.94
CA LYS A 237 21.65 -6.52 -29.88
C LYS A 237 21.03 -7.61 -30.76
N GLN A 238 19.70 -7.76 -30.75
CA GLN A 238 18.99 -8.73 -31.59
C GLN A 238 19.17 -8.40 -33.08
N ALA A 239 19.07 -7.14 -33.49
CA ALA A 239 19.32 -6.73 -34.87
C ALA A 239 20.76 -7.05 -35.31
N GLY A 240 21.74 -6.89 -34.42
CA GLY A 240 23.12 -7.32 -34.66
C GLY A 240 23.24 -8.83 -34.90
N VAL A 241 22.56 -9.66 -34.10
CA VAL A 241 22.53 -11.12 -34.27
C VAL A 241 21.90 -11.52 -35.61
N GLN A 242 20.77 -10.90 -35.98
CA GLN A 242 20.11 -11.16 -37.27
C GLN A 242 21.04 -10.83 -38.44
N THR A 243 21.84 -9.77 -38.33
CA THR A 243 22.80 -9.38 -39.38
C THR A 243 23.92 -10.42 -39.52
N GLY A 244 24.45 -10.94 -38.40
CA GLY A 244 25.44 -12.04 -38.42
C GLY A 244 24.88 -13.33 -39.03
N GLN A 245 23.61 -13.64 -38.74
CA GLN A 245 22.93 -14.78 -39.36
C GLN A 245 22.82 -14.63 -40.88
N TYR A 246 22.36 -13.47 -41.36
CA TYR A 246 22.24 -13.23 -42.80
C TYR A 246 23.59 -13.36 -43.50
N GLN A 247 24.68 -12.89 -42.88
CA GLN A 247 26.00 -13.03 -43.46
C GLN A 247 26.42 -14.51 -43.63
N LEU A 248 26.11 -15.37 -42.66
CA LEU A 248 26.36 -16.80 -42.76
C LEU A 248 25.48 -17.50 -43.80
N GLU A 249 24.21 -17.10 -43.92
CA GLU A 249 23.31 -17.62 -44.95
C GLU A 249 23.82 -17.26 -46.36
N ILE A 250 24.28 -16.02 -46.56
CA ILE A 250 24.91 -15.55 -47.81
C ILE A 250 26.17 -16.35 -48.13
N GLU A 251 27.05 -16.57 -47.15
CA GLU A 251 28.27 -17.36 -47.32
C GLU A 251 27.94 -18.83 -47.69
N GLN A 252 26.94 -19.44 -47.05
CA GLN A 252 26.53 -20.81 -47.38
C GLN A 252 25.94 -20.95 -48.79
N VAL A 253 25.08 -20.02 -49.21
CA VAL A 253 24.51 -20.05 -50.57
C VAL A 253 25.61 -19.80 -51.61
N SER A 254 26.56 -18.91 -51.30
CA SER A 254 27.73 -18.66 -52.14
C SER A 254 28.62 -19.90 -52.26
N ASP A 255 28.93 -20.60 -51.17
CA ASP A 255 29.71 -21.84 -51.18
C ASP A 255 29.02 -22.94 -51.99
N GLN A 256 27.69 -23.03 -51.92
CA GLN A 256 26.91 -23.96 -52.75
C GLN A 256 26.98 -23.58 -54.24
N ALA A 257 26.91 -22.28 -54.55
CA ALA A 257 27.06 -21.78 -55.90
C ALA A 257 28.47 -22.11 -56.46
N ASP A 258 29.51 -21.87 -55.66
CA ASP A 258 30.91 -22.21 -55.98
C ASP A 258 31.07 -23.70 -56.29
N ALA A 259 30.49 -24.57 -55.45
CA ALA A 259 30.52 -26.02 -55.65
C ALA A 259 29.81 -26.45 -56.96
N ARG A 260 28.61 -25.90 -57.23
CA ARG A 260 27.85 -26.17 -58.46
C ARG A 260 28.59 -25.69 -59.70
N PHE A 261 29.29 -24.56 -59.60
CA PHE A 261 30.12 -24.04 -60.68
C PHE A 261 31.30 -24.97 -60.96
N ALA A 262 31.96 -25.48 -59.93
CA ALA A 262 33.06 -26.44 -60.06
C ALA A 262 32.62 -27.76 -60.70
N ASP A 263 31.38 -28.20 -60.46
CA ASP A 263 30.76 -29.38 -61.09
C ASP A 263 30.31 -29.16 -62.55
N GLY A 264 30.51 -27.95 -63.10
CA GLY A 264 30.14 -27.58 -64.47
C GLY A 264 28.68 -27.18 -64.64
N GLU A 265 27.91 -27.07 -63.55
CA GLU A 265 26.51 -26.67 -63.53
C GLU A 265 26.35 -25.14 -63.51
N ALA A 266 26.99 -24.45 -64.45
CA ALA A 266 27.14 -22.98 -64.44
C ALA A 266 25.81 -22.20 -64.38
N LEU A 267 24.74 -22.72 -64.98
CA LEU A 267 23.41 -22.08 -64.90
C LEU A 267 22.77 -22.18 -63.51
N LEU A 268 23.00 -23.30 -62.80
CA LEU A 268 22.50 -23.48 -61.43
C LEU A 268 23.33 -22.68 -60.42
N ALA A 269 24.64 -22.60 -60.62
CA ALA A 269 25.51 -21.71 -59.84
C ALA A 269 25.09 -20.24 -59.99
N ALA A 270 24.83 -19.79 -61.22
CA ALA A 270 24.38 -18.42 -61.48
C ALA A 270 23.06 -18.07 -60.78
N SER A 271 22.11 -19.02 -60.70
CA SER A 271 20.87 -18.80 -59.93
C SER A 271 21.13 -18.67 -58.42
N LEU A 272 22.05 -19.46 -57.86
CA LEU A 272 22.35 -19.43 -56.43
C LEU A 272 23.07 -18.13 -56.03
N TYR A 273 24.01 -17.62 -56.83
CA TYR A 273 24.59 -16.29 -56.57
C TYR A 273 23.60 -15.14 -56.66
N GLN A 274 22.51 -15.30 -57.42
CA GLN A 274 21.46 -14.29 -57.52
C GLN A 274 20.50 -14.35 -56.32
N GLU A 275 20.47 -15.48 -55.61
CA GLU A 275 19.70 -15.70 -54.39
C GLU A 275 20.44 -15.23 -53.13
N ALA A 276 21.79 -15.34 -53.11
CA ALA A 276 22.67 -14.78 -52.09
C ALA A 276 22.70 -13.23 -52.09
#